data_AF-J7LAL0-F1
#
_entry.id   AF-J7LAL0-F1
#
_cell.length_a   1.000
_cell.length_b   1.000
_cell.length_c   1.000
_cell.angle_alpha   90.00
_cell.angle_beta   90.00
_cell.angle_gamma   90.00
#
_symmetry.space_group_name_H-M   'P 1'
#
loop_
_entity.id
_entity.type
_entity.pdbx_description
1 polymer ?
#
loop_
_entity_poly.entity_id
_entity_poly.type
_entity_poly.pdbx_seq_one_letter_code
_entity_poly.pdbx_strand_id
1 'polypeptide(L)'
;MPAVFVQGREVSDYPDMAPEAARGRVLRVTVTGEEVLHRVNADVPEEMLGGAELSRLVDDMFLTMYAAEGVGLAGNQVGVDLRLFVYDCPDDDGVRHVGHVINPVLDERDVSDAVVVENEGCLSVPGPHAELGRAEHATVRGVDKDGNAVVVSGSGYFARCLQHETDHTFGRLYVDRLSKRERKRVLKKMNEMSDSVFARRVERARELGVEPA
;
A
#
# COMPACT_ATOMS: atom_id res chain seq x y z
N MET A 1 -11.61 -21.72 -6.72
CA MET A 1 -11.26 -20.39 -6.18
C MET A 1 -10.01 -19.94 -6.92
N PRO A 2 -9.90 -18.67 -7.31
CA PRO A 2 -8.66 -18.15 -7.89
C PRO A 2 -7.50 -18.40 -6.92
N ALA A 3 -6.28 -18.52 -7.46
CA ALA A 3 -5.08 -18.81 -6.67
C ALA A 3 -4.81 -17.69 -5.64
N VAL A 4 -4.05 -18.02 -4.60
CA VAL A 4 -3.56 -17.04 -3.62
C VAL A 4 -2.04 -17.12 -3.58
N PHE A 5 -1.38 -15.97 -3.66
CA PHE A 5 0.06 -15.83 -3.50
C PHE A 5 0.38 -15.10 -2.21
N VAL A 6 1.21 -15.72 -1.36
CA VAL A 6 1.70 -15.12 -0.12
C VAL A 6 3.21 -14.92 -0.25
N GLN A 7 3.67 -13.66 -0.11
CA GLN A 7 5.08 -13.31 -0.33
C GLN A 7 5.63 -13.82 -1.68
N GLY A 8 4.80 -13.73 -2.72
CA GLY A 8 5.15 -14.16 -4.08
C GLY A 8 5.12 -15.67 -4.33
N ARG A 9 4.65 -16.48 -3.37
CA ARG A 9 4.54 -17.94 -3.51
C ARG A 9 3.09 -18.39 -3.46
N GLU A 10 2.68 -19.24 -4.39
CA GLU A 10 1.35 -19.82 -4.38
C GLU A 10 1.13 -20.67 -3.13
N VAL A 11 -0.04 -20.53 -2.51
CA VAL A 11 -0.47 -21.31 -1.35
C VAL A 11 -1.82 -21.96 -1.64
N SER A 12 -2.06 -23.12 -1.04
CA SER A 12 -3.31 -23.87 -1.24
C SER A 12 -4.51 -23.29 -0.49
N ASP A 13 -4.25 -22.55 0.59
CA ASP A 13 -5.26 -21.92 1.44
C ASP A 13 -4.67 -20.72 2.18
N TYR A 14 -5.47 -19.69 2.40
CA TYR A 14 -5.10 -18.50 3.17
C TYR A 14 -6.35 -17.79 3.71
N PRO A 15 -6.37 -17.33 4.97
CA PRO A 15 -7.54 -16.68 5.56
C PRO A 15 -7.93 -15.39 4.83
N ASP A 16 -9.20 -14.99 4.94
CA ASP A 16 -9.75 -13.79 4.30
C ASP A 16 -9.00 -12.50 4.68
N MET A 17 -8.45 -12.43 5.88
CA MET A 17 -7.52 -11.38 6.32
C MET A 17 -6.19 -12.01 6.73
N ALA A 18 -5.09 -11.32 6.42
CA ALA A 18 -3.76 -11.71 6.84
C ALA A 18 -3.70 -11.91 8.37
N PRO A 19 -3.10 -13.01 8.88
CA PRO A 19 -3.00 -13.28 10.32
C PRO A 19 -2.36 -12.14 11.13
N GLU A 20 -1.52 -11.34 10.50
CA GLU A 20 -0.95 -10.07 10.97
C GLU A 20 -2.02 -9.13 11.57
N ALA A 21 -3.14 -8.97 10.89
CA ALA A 21 -4.18 -8.03 11.31
C ALA A 21 -4.82 -8.39 12.64
N ALA A 22 -4.83 -9.67 13.03
CA ALA A 22 -5.39 -10.11 14.31
C ALA A 22 -4.54 -9.67 15.53
N ARG A 23 -3.29 -9.23 15.30
CA ARG A 23 -2.35 -8.79 16.34
C ARG A 23 -2.06 -7.28 16.30
N GLY A 24 -2.47 -6.62 15.23
CA GLY A 24 -2.22 -5.20 15.02
C GLY A 24 -3.15 -4.30 15.83
N ARG A 25 -2.83 -3.00 15.81
CA ARG A 25 -3.74 -1.90 16.16
C ARG A 25 -3.91 -0.96 14.97
N VAL A 26 -5.05 -0.29 14.90
CA VAL A 26 -5.29 0.72 13.86
C VAL A 26 -4.42 1.94 14.14
N LEU A 27 -3.69 2.39 13.12
CA LEU A 27 -2.88 3.60 13.14
C LEU A 27 -3.56 4.72 12.35
N ARG A 28 -3.24 5.97 12.69
CA ARG A 28 -3.72 7.12 11.94
C ARG A 28 -3.06 7.13 10.57
N VAL A 29 -3.89 7.15 9.52
CA VAL A 29 -3.40 7.36 8.17
C VAL A 29 -3.03 8.84 7.98
N THR A 30 -1.78 9.11 7.59
CA THR A 30 -1.29 10.44 7.24
C THR A 30 -1.91 10.92 5.93
N VAL A 31 -2.11 12.22 5.80
CA VAL A 31 -2.78 12.84 4.66
C VAL A 31 -1.85 13.79 3.91
N THR A 32 -2.10 13.95 2.61
CA THR A 32 -1.30 14.81 1.73
C THR A 32 -1.12 16.21 2.31
N GLY A 33 0.13 16.61 2.49
CA GLY A 33 0.54 17.88 3.10
C GLY A 33 1.45 17.65 4.31
N GLU A 34 1.38 16.45 4.91
CA GLU A 34 2.31 16.02 5.94
C GLU A 34 3.68 15.64 5.35
N GLU A 35 4.76 16.11 5.98
CA GLU A 35 6.13 16.05 5.45
C GLU A 35 6.62 14.62 5.14
N VAL A 36 6.24 13.64 5.96
CA VAL A 36 6.67 12.23 5.84
C VAL A 36 6.26 11.58 4.52
N LEU A 37 5.22 12.12 3.86
CA LEU A 37 4.73 11.66 2.56
C LEU A 37 5.51 12.25 1.36
N HIS A 38 6.34 13.27 1.59
CA HIS A 38 6.96 14.09 0.53
C HIS A 38 8.49 14.06 0.55
N ARG A 39 9.08 13.04 1.19
CA ARG A 39 10.52 12.78 1.18
C ARG A 39 10.79 11.28 1.01
N VAL A 40 11.96 10.96 0.45
CA VAL A 40 12.44 9.57 0.40
C VAL A 40 12.57 9.07 1.82
N ASN A 41 11.94 7.94 2.12
CA ASN A 41 11.97 7.37 3.46
C ASN A 41 13.32 6.70 3.75
N ALA A 42 13.65 6.53 5.02
CA ALA A 42 14.89 5.83 5.39
C ALA A 42 14.78 4.33 5.07
N ASP A 43 15.91 3.71 4.71
CA ASP A 43 15.97 2.26 4.63
C ASP A 43 15.72 1.66 6.03
N VAL A 44 14.99 0.55 6.08
CA VAL A 44 14.91 -0.28 7.28
C VAL A 44 16.29 -0.87 7.52
N PRO A 45 16.91 -0.61 8.68
CA PRO A 45 18.26 -1.08 8.95
C PRO A 45 18.25 -2.58 9.31
N GLU A 46 19.34 -3.28 9.04
CA GLU A 46 19.43 -4.75 9.19
C GLU A 46 19.13 -5.22 10.62
N GLU A 47 19.49 -4.44 11.64
CA GLU A 47 19.23 -4.75 13.05
C GLU A 47 17.73 -4.79 13.44
N MET A 48 16.86 -4.21 12.62
CA MET A 48 15.41 -4.28 12.83
C MET A 48 14.80 -5.57 12.26
N LEU A 49 15.49 -6.24 11.34
CA LEU A 49 15.01 -7.48 10.71
C LEU A 49 14.97 -8.62 11.75
N GLY A 50 13.89 -9.39 11.75
CA GLY A 50 13.57 -10.38 12.78
C GLY A 50 13.17 -9.75 14.12
N GLY A 51 13.12 -8.43 14.21
CA GLY A 51 12.81 -7.68 15.42
C GLY A 51 11.31 -7.62 15.71
N ALA A 52 10.97 -7.60 17.00
CA ALA A 52 9.58 -7.50 17.45
C ALA A 52 8.95 -6.14 17.10
N GLU A 53 9.75 -5.06 16.99
CA GLU A 53 9.25 -3.74 16.61
C GLU A 53 8.78 -3.71 15.15
N LEU A 54 9.61 -4.19 14.23
CA LEU A 54 9.26 -4.28 12.82
C LEU A 54 8.08 -5.23 12.59
N SER A 55 8.06 -6.36 13.30
CA SER A 55 6.93 -7.30 13.23
C SER A 55 5.62 -6.67 13.68
N ARG A 56 5.62 -5.91 14.78
CA ARG A 56 4.44 -5.16 15.25
C ARG A 56 4.02 -4.08 14.26
N LEU A 57 4.97 -3.39 13.64
CA LEU A 57 4.66 -2.39 12.62
C LEU A 57 3.94 -3.02 11.42
N VAL A 58 4.41 -4.17 10.93
CA VAL A 58 3.75 -4.91 9.85
C VAL A 58 2.33 -5.35 10.28
N ASP A 59 2.17 -5.87 11.50
CA ASP A 59 0.86 -6.23 12.06
C ASP A 59 -0.10 -5.02 12.08
N ASP A 60 0.37 -3.88 12.60
CA ASP A 60 -0.38 -2.61 12.66
C ASP A 60 -0.76 -2.10 11.26
N MET A 61 0.16 -2.19 10.29
CA MET A 61 -0.06 -1.76 8.91
C MET A 61 -1.12 -2.61 8.22
N PHE A 62 -1.12 -3.93 8.36
CA PHE A 62 -2.16 -4.79 7.80
C PHE A 62 -3.53 -4.45 8.38
N LEU A 63 -3.66 -4.34 9.71
CA LEU A 63 -4.94 -3.99 10.32
C LEU A 63 -5.42 -2.60 9.87
N THR A 64 -4.51 -1.62 9.84
CA THR A 64 -4.82 -0.26 9.39
C THR A 64 -5.29 -0.24 7.93
N MET A 65 -4.64 -1.00 7.05
CA MET A 65 -5.02 -1.14 5.65
C MET A 65 -6.44 -1.67 5.52
N TYR A 66 -6.79 -2.75 6.23
CA TYR A 66 -8.14 -3.32 6.20
C TYR A 66 -9.20 -2.40 6.80
N ALA A 67 -8.89 -1.74 7.93
CA ALA A 67 -9.80 -0.76 8.55
C ALA A 67 -10.04 0.46 7.65
N ALA A 68 -9.09 0.76 6.76
CA ALA A 68 -9.19 1.83 5.79
C ALA A 68 -9.73 1.38 4.42
N GLU A 69 -10.13 0.11 4.27
CA GLU A 69 -10.59 -0.52 3.01
C GLU A 69 -9.56 -0.38 1.88
N GLY A 70 -8.26 -0.45 2.21
CA GLY A 70 -7.15 -0.41 1.25
C GLY A 70 -6.70 -1.80 0.80
N VAL A 71 -5.95 -1.83 -0.30
CA VAL A 71 -5.27 -3.02 -0.85
C VAL A 71 -3.75 -2.97 -0.70
N GLY A 72 -3.22 -1.81 -0.30
CA GLY A 72 -1.83 -1.55 0.00
C GLY A 72 -1.69 -0.40 1.00
N LEU A 73 -0.60 -0.41 1.76
CA LEU A 73 -0.28 0.65 2.71
C LEU A 73 1.24 0.72 2.96
N ALA A 74 1.84 1.89 2.73
CA ALA A 74 3.25 2.15 2.98
C ALA A 74 3.52 2.72 4.38
N GLY A 75 4.74 2.54 4.89
CA GLY A 75 5.13 2.97 6.25
C GLY A 75 4.90 4.47 6.51
N ASN A 76 5.18 5.32 5.53
CA ASN A 76 4.97 6.77 5.67
C ASN A 76 3.49 7.16 5.77
N GLN A 77 2.57 6.30 5.27
CA GLN A 77 1.14 6.50 5.43
C GLN A 77 0.67 6.27 6.86
N VAL A 78 1.47 5.64 7.72
CA VAL A 78 1.21 5.52 9.17
C VAL A 78 2.18 6.36 10.00
N GLY A 79 2.82 7.35 9.37
CA GLY A 79 3.74 8.28 10.04
C GLY A 79 5.12 7.72 10.31
N VAL A 80 5.46 6.55 9.75
CA VAL A 80 6.76 5.89 9.95
C VAL A 80 7.66 6.15 8.76
N ASP A 81 8.83 6.76 9.00
CA ASP A 81 9.79 7.14 7.98
C ASP A 81 10.71 5.98 7.55
N LEU A 82 10.10 4.87 7.15
CA LEU A 82 10.81 3.66 6.72
C LEU A 82 10.32 3.18 5.36
N ARG A 83 11.22 2.65 4.53
CA ARG A 83 10.91 2.07 3.22
C ARG A 83 10.37 0.65 3.39
N LEU A 84 9.07 0.56 3.68
CA LEU A 84 8.32 -0.70 3.65
C LEU A 84 6.86 -0.47 3.23
N PHE A 85 6.22 -1.51 2.73
CA PHE A 85 4.77 -1.54 2.53
C PHE A 85 4.19 -2.93 2.76
N VAL A 86 2.89 -2.98 3.06
CA VAL A 86 2.07 -4.20 3.08
C VAL A 86 1.08 -4.16 1.92
N TYR A 87 0.59 -5.32 1.49
CA TYR A 87 -0.44 -5.44 0.46
C TYR A 87 -1.32 -6.68 0.69
N ASP A 88 -2.59 -6.54 0.34
CA ASP A 88 -3.56 -7.63 0.14
C ASP A 88 -4.44 -7.20 -1.04
N CYS A 89 -3.99 -7.56 -2.24
CA CYS A 89 -4.45 -6.97 -3.48
C CYS A 89 -4.77 -8.08 -4.49
N PRO A 90 -6.00 -8.14 -5.02
CA PRO A 90 -6.28 -8.99 -6.15
C PRO A 90 -5.63 -8.42 -7.43
N ASP A 91 -5.33 -9.28 -8.40
CA ASP A 91 -5.09 -8.84 -9.78
C ASP A 91 -6.41 -8.77 -10.58
N ASP A 92 -6.30 -8.48 -11.88
CA ASP A 92 -7.46 -8.32 -12.77
C ASP A 92 -8.20 -9.65 -13.03
N ASP A 93 -7.53 -10.79 -12.81
CA ASP A 93 -8.09 -12.15 -12.92
C ASP A 93 -8.67 -12.64 -11.57
N GLY A 94 -8.60 -11.83 -10.52
CA GLY A 94 -9.07 -12.13 -9.18
C GLY A 94 -8.13 -13.04 -8.37
N VAL A 95 -6.90 -13.25 -8.84
CA VAL A 95 -5.84 -13.91 -8.06
C VAL A 95 -5.43 -12.98 -6.94
N ARG A 96 -5.46 -13.46 -5.71
CA ARG A 96 -5.18 -12.65 -4.52
C ARG A 96 -3.69 -12.70 -4.19
N HIS A 97 -3.07 -11.54 -4.00
CA HIS A 97 -1.67 -11.42 -3.59
C HIS A 97 -1.58 -10.75 -2.22
N VAL A 98 -0.91 -11.40 -1.27
CA VAL A 98 -0.76 -10.92 0.11
C VAL A 98 0.70 -10.91 0.52
N GLY A 99 1.14 -9.84 1.18
CA GLY A 99 2.48 -9.82 1.75
C GLY A 99 2.97 -8.44 2.12
N HIS A 100 4.28 -8.33 2.25
CA HIS A 100 4.98 -7.11 2.60
C HIS A 100 6.37 -7.11 2.00
N VAL A 101 6.86 -5.92 1.66
CA VAL A 101 8.21 -5.74 1.12
C VAL A 101 8.92 -4.66 1.90
N ILE A 102 10.12 -4.99 2.36
CA ILE A 102 11.04 -4.09 3.05
C ILE A 102 12.18 -3.71 2.10
N ASN A 103 12.56 -2.44 2.17
CA ASN A 103 13.52 -1.79 1.28
C ASN A 103 13.20 -2.06 -0.20
N PRO A 104 11.96 -1.83 -0.65
CA PRO A 104 11.50 -2.24 -1.96
C PRO A 104 12.27 -1.54 -3.09
N VAL A 105 12.66 -2.32 -4.09
CA VAL A 105 13.22 -1.86 -5.36
C VAL A 105 12.30 -2.33 -6.46
N LEU A 106 11.68 -1.38 -7.17
CA LEU A 106 10.92 -1.65 -8.38
C LEU A 106 11.90 -1.86 -9.54
N ASP A 107 11.84 -3.01 -10.20
CA ASP A 107 12.64 -3.30 -11.38
C ASP A 107 12.35 -2.26 -12.49
N GLU A 108 13.37 -1.97 -13.30
CA GLU A 108 13.18 -1.10 -14.46
C GLU A 108 12.12 -1.68 -15.39
N ARG A 109 11.17 -0.84 -15.80
CA ARG A 109 10.12 -1.24 -16.74
C ARG A 109 10.75 -1.63 -18.08
N ASP A 110 10.26 -2.71 -18.69
CA ASP A 110 10.58 -2.98 -20.09
C ASP A 110 10.02 -1.83 -20.97
N VAL A 111 10.79 -1.40 -21.96
CA VAL A 111 10.32 -0.36 -22.90
C VAL A 111 9.12 -0.86 -23.70
N SER A 112 9.03 -2.17 -23.92
CA SER A 112 7.93 -2.84 -24.61
C SER A 112 6.68 -3.05 -23.76
N ASP A 113 6.77 -2.90 -22.42
CA ASP A 113 5.60 -2.98 -21.55
C ASP A 113 4.61 -1.86 -21.86
N ALA A 114 3.35 -2.25 -21.99
CA ALA A 114 2.26 -1.32 -22.18
C ALA A 114 2.13 -0.39 -20.97
N VAL A 115 1.70 0.85 -21.24
CA VAL A 115 1.22 1.76 -20.21
C VAL A 115 -0.30 1.72 -20.25
N VAL A 116 -0.91 1.32 -19.15
CA VAL A 116 -2.36 1.21 -18.99
C VAL A 116 -2.85 2.36 -18.11
N VAL A 117 -3.89 3.05 -18.57
CA VAL A 117 -4.47 4.22 -17.91
C VAL A 117 -5.79 3.81 -17.27
N GLU A 118 -5.82 3.91 -15.95
CA GLU A 118 -6.94 3.43 -15.15
C GLU A 118 -7.09 4.29 -13.90
N ASN A 119 -8.20 4.15 -13.18
CA ASN A 119 -8.44 4.93 -11.96
C ASN A 119 -7.51 4.48 -10.81
N GLU A 120 -6.92 5.45 -10.12
CA GLU A 120 -6.08 5.25 -8.95
C GLU A 120 -6.54 6.17 -7.81
N GLY A 121 -6.54 5.65 -6.59
CA GLY A 121 -6.85 6.35 -5.35
C GLY A 121 -5.73 6.14 -4.32
N CYS A 122 -5.78 6.83 -3.20
CA CYS A 122 -4.79 6.70 -2.14
C CYS A 122 -5.43 6.96 -0.78
N LEU A 123 -5.08 6.16 0.23
CA LEU A 123 -5.59 6.34 1.58
C LEU A 123 -5.18 7.70 2.19
N SER A 124 -4.06 8.26 1.73
CA SER A 124 -3.54 9.59 2.11
C SER A 124 -4.11 10.75 1.29
N VAL A 125 -4.94 10.47 0.28
CA VAL A 125 -5.72 11.47 -0.48
C VAL A 125 -7.20 11.04 -0.42
N PRO A 126 -7.85 11.17 0.76
CA PRO A 126 -9.13 10.51 1.04
C PRO A 126 -10.27 10.98 0.12
N GLY A 127 -10.88 10.03 -0.60
CA GLY A 127 -12.10 10.24 -1.38
C GLY A 127 -11.91 10.15 -2.89
N PRO A 128 -11.22 11.10 -3.54
CA PRO A 128 -11.16 11.16 -4.99
C PRO A 128 -10.19 10.14 -5.58
N HIS A 129 -10.50 9.77 -6.82
CA HIS A 129 -9.66 8.98 -7.71
C HIS A 129 -9.33 9.81 -8.96
N ALA A 130 -8.27 9.45 -9.66
CA ALA A 130 -7.96 9.99 -10.98
C ALA A 130 -7.37 8.92 -11.89
N GLU A 131 -7.55 9.10 -13.21
CA GLU A 131 -6.86 8.29 -14.21
C GLU A 131 -5.36 8.55 -14.17
N LEU A 132 -4.58 7.47 -14.08
CA LEU A 132 -3.13 7.52 -14.08
C LEU A 132 -2.56 6.35 -14.89
N GLY A 133 -1.57 6.66 -15.72
CA GLY A 133 -0.84 5.66 -16.48
C GLY A 133 0.18 4.92 -15.62
N ARG A 134 0.11 3.60 -15.62
CA ARG A 134 1.05 2.69 -14.95
C ARG A 134 1.58 1.66 -15.92
N ALA A 135 2.75 1.10 -15.63
CA ALA A 135 3.21 -0.07 -16.37
C ALA A 135 2.24 -1.23 -16.14
N GLU A 136 1.92 -1.98 -17.19
CA GLU A 136 1.03 -3.13 -17.09
C GLU A 136 1.62 -4.22 -16.20
N HIS A 137 2.94 -4.42 -16.23
CA HIS A 137 3.65 -5.35 -15.38
C HIS A 137 4.54 -4.60 -14.38
N ALA A 138 4.74 -5.19 -13.21
CA ALA A 138 5.69 -4.72 -12.22
C ALA A 138 6.36 -5.89 -11.51
N THR A 139 7.64 -5.74 -11.20
CA THR A 139 8.37 -6.63 -10.29
C THR A 139 9.02 -5.79 -9.21
N VAL A 140 8.76 -6.12 -7.95
CA VAL A 140 9.39 -5.48 -6.79
C VAL A 140 10.23 -6.51 -6.04
N ARG A 141 11.44 -6.12 -5.70
CA ARG A 141 12.40 -6.90 -4.92
C ARG A 141 12.65 -6.24 -3.57
N GLY A 142 12.97 -7.04 -2.58
CA GLY A 142 13.36 -6.56 -1.26
C GLY A 142 13.59 -7.73 -0.31
N VAL A 143 13.29 -7.52 0.95
CA VAL A 143 13.26 -8.57 1.97
C VAL A 143 11.93 -8.58 2.70
N ASP A 144 11.62 -9.69 3.37
CA ASP A 144 10.55 -9.73 4.37
C ASP A 144 11.04 -9.18 5.72
N LYS A 145 10.12 -9.06 6.69
CA LYS A 145 10.40 -8.65 8.07
C LYS A 145 11.46 -9.47 8.80
N ASP A 146 11.75 -10.69 8.34
CA ASP A 146 12.75 -11.59 8.92
C ASP A 146 14.09 -11.55 8.13
N GLY A 147 14.16 -10.74 7.08
CA GLY A 147 15.34 -10.57 6.23
C GLY A 147 15.46 -11.58 5.09
N ASN A 148 14.46 -12.43 4.84
CA ASN A 148 14.49 -13.34 3.71
C ASN A 148 14.20 -12.58 2.41
N ALA A 149 14.90 -12.93 1.33
CA ALA A 149 14.69 -12.30 0.03
C ALA A 149 13.25 -12.50 -0.47
N VAL A 150 12.64 -11.42 -0.94
CA VAL A 150 11.30 -11.40 -1.55
C VAL A 150 11.38 -10.84 -2.96
N VAL A 151 10.72 -11.52 -3.88
CA VAL A 151 10.46 -11.03 -5.24
C VAL A 151 8.97 -11.24 -5.50
N VAL A 152 8.28 -10.15 -5.80
CA VAL A 152 6.84 -10.15 -6.08
C VAL A 152 6.63 -9.51 -7.45
N SER A 153 5.87 -10.20 -8.30
CA SER A 153 5.62 -9.79 -9.68
C SER A 153 4.15 -10.01 -10.01
N GLY A 154 3.61 -9.17 -10.87
CA GLY A 154 2.25 -9.30 -11.36
C GLY A 154 1.94 -8.33 -12.49
N SER A 155 0.67 -8.34 -12.91
CA SER A 155 0.10 -7.47 -13.94
C SER A 155 -1.10 -6.68 -13.42
N GLY A 156 -1.69 -5.83 -14.27
CA GLY A 156 -2.97 -5.18 -14.02
C GLY A 156 -3.05 -4.41 -12.70
N TYR A 157 -4.13 -4.61 -11.95
CA TYR A 157 -4.38 -3.94 -10.68
C TYR A 157 -3.28 -4.22 -9.63
N PHE A 158 -2.76 -5.45 -9.53
CA PHE A 158 -1.69 -5.77 -8.60
C PHE A 158 -0.37 -5.08 -8.98
N ALA A 159 -0.02 -5.04 -10.28
CA ALA A 159 1.15 -4.28 -10.74
C ALA A 159 1.05 -2.78 -10.42
N ARG A 160 -0.15 -2.20 -10.53
CA ARG A 160 -0.42 -0.82 -10.11
C ARG A 160 -0.22 -0.63 -8.61
N CYS A 161 -0.74 -1.54 -7.79
CA CYS A 161 -0.52 -1.52 -6.34
C CYS A 161 0.97 -1.52 -6.01
N LEU A 162 1.75 -2.44 -6.59
CA LEU A 162 3.21 -2.50 -6.38
C LEU A 162 3.93 -1.19 -6.73
N GLN A 163 3.57 -0.58 -7.88
CA GLN A 163 4.13 0.71 -8.30
C GLN A 163 3.71 1.86 -7.36
N HIS A 164 2.46 1.85 -6.89
CA HIS A 164 1.89 2.85 -5.98
C HIS A 164 2.59 2.81 -4.62
N GLU A 165 2.66 1.64 -4.00
CA GLU A 165 3.26 1.49 -2.68
C GLU A 165 4.78 1.76 -2.73
N THR A 166 5.45 1.38 -3.82
CA THR A 166 6.86 1.72 -4.00
C THR A 166 7.05 3.24 -4.11
N ASP A 167 6.21 3.95 -4.88
CA ASP A 167 6.26 5.42 -4.97
C ASP A 167 6.16 6.11 -3.62
N HIS A 168 5.28 5.60 -2.75
CA HIS A 168 5.16 6.10 -1.39
C HIS A 168 6.50 6.05 -0.64
N THR A 169 7.27 4.95 -0.76
CA THR A 169 8.58 4.84 -0.10
C THR A 169 9.62 5.85 -0.60
N PHE A 170 9.39 6.45 -1.77
CA PHE A 170 10.19 7.53 -2.34
C PHE A 170 9.59 8.92 -2.12
N GLY A 171 8.55 9.03 -1.28
CA GLY A 171 7.88 10.30 -0.98
C GLY A 171 7.09 10.87 -2.16
N ARG A 172 6.47 10.00 -2.96
CA ARG A 172 5.66 10.38 -4.13
C ARG A 172 4.24 9.85 -3.99
N LEU A 173 3.26 10.71 -4.16
CA LEU A 173 1.85 10.33 -4.24
C LEU A 173 1.41 10.23 -5.71
N TYR A 174 0.34 9.50 -5.98
CA TYR A 174 -0.24 9.42 -7.34
C TYR A 174 -0.58 10.82 -7.90
N VAL A 175 -1.02 11.74 -7.03
CA VAL A 175 -1.35 13.12 -7.42
C VAL A 175 -0.15 13.94 -7.88
N ASP A 176 1.07 13.54 -7.53
CA ASP A 176 2.32 14.17 -8.00
C ASP A 176 2.63 13.80 -9.45
N ARG A 177 2.06 12.69 -9.96
CA ARG A 177 2.19 12.24 -11.35
C ARG A 177 1.15 12.88 -12.28
N LEU A 178 0.11 13.50 -11.73
CA LEU A 178 -0.95 14.15 -12.49
C LEU A 178 -0.49 15.51 -13.04
N SER A 179 -1.18 15.99 -14.08
CA SER A 179 -1.02 17.38 -14.51
C SER A 179 -1.43 18.35 -13.40
N LYS A 180 -0.83 19.54 -13.36
CA LYS A 180 -1.12 20.57 -12.33
C LYS A 180 -2.62 20.87 -12.20
N ARG A 181 -3.34 20.90 -13.32
CA ARG A 181 -4.79 21.16 -13.37
C ARG A 181 -5.57 20.03 -12.69
N GLU A 182 -5.19 18.79 -12.96
CA GLU A 182 -5.87 17.60 -12.45
C GLU A 182 -5.57 17.39 -10.98
N ARG A 183 -4.31 17.55 -10.56
CA ARG A 183 -3.92 17.57 -9.15
C ARG A 183 -4.77 18.58 -8.36
N LYS A 184 -4.90 19.81 -8.84
CA LYS A 184 -5.74 20.84 -8.17
C LYS A 184 -7.20 20.41 -8.06
N ARG A 185 -7.75 19.78 -9.10
CA ARG A 185 -9.13 19.25 -9.10
C ARG A 185 -9.32 18.11 -8.10
N VAL A 186 -8.37 17.18 -8.03
CA VAL A 186 -8.38 16.06 -7.08
C VAL A 186 -8.31 16.57 -5.64
N LEU A 187 -7.36 17.45 -5.33
CA LEU A 187 -7.20 18.00 -3.98
C LEU A 187 -8.42 18.84 -3.53
N LYS A 188 -9.08 19.53 -4.46
CA LYS A 188 -10.34 20.21 -4.16
C LYS A 188 -11.43 19.21 -3.75
N LYS A 189 -11.61 18.13 -4.52
CA LYS A 189 -12.58 17.07 -4.20
C LYS A 189 -12.26 16.38 -2.88
N MET A 190 -10.97 16.16 -2.59
CA MET A 190 -10.54 15.60 -1.30
C MET A 190 -11.05 16.43 -0.12
N ASN A 191 -10.91 17.75 -0.17
CA ASN A 191 -11.41 18.64 0.89
C ASN A 191 -12.94 18.59 1.04
N GLU A 192 -13.68 18.24 -0.02
CA GLU A 192 -15.13 18.09 0.02
C GLU A 192 -15.57 16.73 0.57
N MET A 193 -14.70 15.71 0.53
CA MET A 193 -15.04 14.31 0.83
C MET A 193 -14.39 13.77 2.12
N SER A 194 -13.28 14.37 2.58
CA SER A 194 -12.41 13.80 3.62
C SER A 194 -13.15 13.40 4.89
N ASP A 195 -14.05 14.24 5.38
CA ASP A 195 -14.77 14.01 6.63
C ASP A 195 -15.65 12.75 6.56
N SER A 196 -16.32 12.55 5.42
CA SER A 196 -17.13 11.35 5.18
C SER A 196 -16.30 10.07 5.08
N VAL A 197 -15.08 10.17 4.54
CA VAL A 197 -14.15 9.04 4.46
C VAL A 197 -13.64 8.70 5.85
N PHE A 198 -13.25 9.69 6.66
CA PHE A 198 -12.80 9.46 8.02
C PHE A 198 -13.90 8.86 8.91
N ALA A 199 -15.13 9.36 8.80
CA ALA A 199 -16.27 8.77 9.51
C ALA A 199 -16.47 7.29 9.17
N ARG A 200 -16.39 6.93 7.88
CA ARG A 200 -16.49 5.54 7.43
C ARG A 200 -15.38 4.65 7.98
N ARG A 201 -14.13 5.14 8.02
CA ARG A 201 -13.00 4.39 8.61
C ARG A 201 -13.22 4.10 10.09
N VAL A 202 -13.78 5.07 10.83
CA VAL A 202 -14.14 4.88 12.24
C VAL A 202 -15.24 3.83 12.41
N GLU A 203 -16.27 3.86 11.57
CA GLU A 203 -17.32 2.84 11.56
C GLU A 203 -16.75 1.45 11.22
N ARG A 204 -15.88 1.38 10.21
CA ARG A 204 -15.24 0.14 9.78
C ARG A 204 -14.35 -0.48 10.86
N ALA A 205 -13.57 0.34 11.57
CA ALA A 205 -12.78 -0.13 12.70
C ALA A 205 -13.68 -0.76 13.78
N ARG A 206 -14.82 -0.15 14.09
CA ARG A 206 -15.81 -0.71 15.04
C ARG A 206 -16.42 -2.02 14.55
N GLU A 207 -16.73 -2.14 13.25
CA GLU A 207 -17.22 -3.40 12.67
C GLU A 207 -16.20 -4.54 12.76
N LEU A 208 -14.91 -4.21 12.62
CA LEU A 208 -13.80 -5.14 12.82
C LEU A 208 -13.53 -5.44 14.31
N GLY A 209 -14.26 -4.82 15.23
CA GLY A 209 -14.10 -5.01 16.68
C GLY A 209 -12.81 -4.41 17.24
N VAL A 210 -12.24 -3.40 16.56
CA VAL A 210 -11.00 -2.74 16.96
C VAL A 210 -11.22 -1.26 17.24
N GLU A 211 -10.40 -0.69 18.13
CA GLU A 211 -10.46 0.74 18.43
C GLU A 211 -9.99 1.54 17.20
N PRO A 212 -10.73 2.58 16.77
CA PRO A 212 -10.26 3.53 15.78
C PRO A 212 -9.01 4.28 16.26
N ALA A 213 -8.19 4.73 15.31
CA ALA A 213 -7.00 5.55 15.58
C ALA A 213 -7.32 6.99 16.00
#